data_AF-A0A355UN36-F1
#
_entry.id   AF-A0A355UN36-F1
#
_cell.length_a   1.000
_cell.length_b   1.000
_cell.length_c   1.000
_cell.angle_alpha   90.00
_cell.angle_beta   90.00
_cell.angle_gamma   90.00
#
_symmetry.space_group_name_H-M   'P 1'
#
loop_
_entity.id
_entity.type
_entity.pdbx_description
1 polymer ?
#
loop_
_entity_poly.entity_id
_entity_poly.type
_entity_poly.pdbx_seq_one_letter_code
_entity_poly.pdbx_strand_id
1 'polypeptide(L)' 'MLQEAVDALIDNGRRGRAVVGPNNRPLKSLSDIIEGKQGRFRQNLLGKRVDYSGRSV' A
#
# COMPACT_ATOMS: atom_id res chain seq x y z
N MET A 1 2.80 -20.64 11.20
CA MET A 1 1.49 -20.24 10.62
C MET A 1 0.92 -18.95 11.21
N LEU A 2 0.55 -18.87 12.50
CA LEU A 2 -0.05 -17.62 13.03
C LEU A 2 0.92 -16.42 13.01
N GLN A 3 2.16 -16.60 13.48
CA GLN A 3 3.16 -15.54 13.48
C GLN A 3 3.42 -15.01 12.06
N GLU A 4 3.56 -15.90 11.08
CA GLU A 4 3.80 -15.52 9.68
C GLU A 4 2.61 -14.77 9.08
N ALA A 5 1.38 -15.13 9.46
CA ALA A 5 0.19 -14.40 9.04
C ALA A 5 0.15 -12.98 9.63
N VAL A 6 0.54 -12.81 10.90
CA VAL A 6 0.65 -11.49 11.55
C VAL A 6 1.78 -10.68 10.93
N ASP A 7 2.94 -11.28 10.69
CA ASP A 7 4.08 -10.63 10.04
C ASP A 7 3.69 -10.14 8.65
N ALA A 8 3.01 -10.97 7.85
CA ALA A 8 2.54 -10.59 6.51
C ALA A 8 1.42 -9.53 6.54
N LEU A 9 0.56 -9.52 7.56
CA LEU A 9 -0.48 -8.50 7.72
C LEU A 9 0.13 -7.12 7.98
N ILE A 10 1.16 -7.06 8.83
CA ILE A 10 1.81 -5.80 9.20
C ILE A 10 2.76 -5.37 8.07
N ASP A 11 3.64 -6.26 7.61
CA ASP A 11 4.73 -5.92 6.69
C ASP A 11 5.07 -7.12 5.77
N ASN A 12 4.32 -7.24 4.67
CA ASN A 12 4.39 -8.37 3.76
C ASN A 12 5.69 -8.35 2.94
N GLY A 13 6.45 -9.44 3.01
CA GLY A 13 7.72 -9.56 2.29
C GLY A 13 8.93 -8.96 3.02
N ARG A 14 8.75 -8.40 4.24
CA ARG A 14 9.87 -8.00 5.10
C ARG A 14 10.72 -9.19 5.52
N ARG A 15 10.10 -10.35 5.73
CA ARG A 15 10.75 -11.62 6.05
C ARG A 15 10.27 -12.71 5.09
N GLY A 16 11.23 -13.35 4.42
CA GLY A 16 10.93 -14.46 3.51
C GLY A 16 10.18 -14.03 2.24
N ARG A 17 9.45 -14.98 1.64
CA ARG A 17 8.68 -14.74 0.42
C ARG A 17 7.37 -14.06 0.78
N ALA A 18 7.05 -12.97 0.08
CA ALA A 18 5.77 -12.27 0.26
C ALA A 18 4.58 -13.20 0.00
N VAL A 19 3.54 -13.05 0.81
CA VAL A 19 2.26 -13.72 0.60
C VAL A 19 1.61 -13.14 -0.65
N VAL A 20 1.28 -14.02 -1.59
CA VAL A 20 0.69 -13.66 -2.89
C VAL A 20 -0.78 -14.03 -2.95
N GLY A 21 -1.58 -13.17 -3.58
CA GLY A 21 -2.96 -13.44 -3.94
C GLY A 21 -3.08 -13.99 -5.37
N PRO A 22 -4.28 -13.88 -5.97
CA PRO A 22 -4.51 -14.26 -7.37
C PRO A 22 -3.51 -13.58 -8.32
N ASN A 23 -3.16 -14.27 -9.41
CA ASN A 23 -2.17 -13.81 -10.41
C ASN A 23 -0.76 -13.58 -9.84
N ASN A 24 -0.37 -14.28 -8.77
CA ASN A 24 0.93 -14.13 -8.09
C ASN A 24 1.25 -12.69 -7.65
N ARG A 25 0.23 -11.87 -7.44
CA ARG A 25 0.41 -10.49 -6.99
C ARG A 25 0.63 -10.47 -5.47
N PRO A 26 1.69 -9.83 -4.95
CA PRO A 26 1.86 -9.69 -3.51
C PRO A 26 0.71 -8.88 -2.92
N LEU A 27 0.18 -9.35 -1.80
CA LEU A 27 -0.85 -8.64 -1.04
C LEU A 27 -0.23 -7.39 -0.39
N LYS A 28 -1.00 -6.29 -0.34
CA LYS A 28 -0.56 -5.08 0.37
C LYS A 28 -0.73 -5.25 1.87
N SER A 29 0.32 -4.95 2.63
CA SER A 29 0.26 -4.92 4.09
C SER A 29 -0.23 -3.59 4.63
N LEU A 30 -0.38 -3.47 5.95
CA LEU A 30 -0.69 -2.20 6.61
C LEU A 30 0.43 -1.15 6.40
N SER A 31 1.70 -1.56 6.44
CA SER A 31 2.83 -0.66 6.14
C SER A 31 2.77 -0.13 4.70
N ASP A 32 2.44 -0.98 3.71
CA ASP A 32 2.31 -0.57 2.30
C ASP A 32 1.21 0.47 2.04
N ILE A 33 0.19 0.50 2.90
CA ILE A 33 -0.88 1.51 2.81
C ILE A 33 -0.35 2.88 3.21
N ILE A 34 0.63 2.93 4.11
CA ILE A 34 1.15 4.18 4.67
C ILE A 34 2.33 4.70 3.84
N GLU A 35 3.21 3.80 3.41
CA GLU A 35 4.49 4.12 2.79
C GLU A 35 4.43 4.27 1.26
N GLY A 36 5.52 4.82 0.69
CA GLY A 36 5.68 4.95 -0.75
C GLY A 36 4.82 6.04 -1.41
N LYS A 37 4.98 6.18 -2.74
CA LYS A 37 4.30 7.25 -3.51
C LYS A 37 2.77 7.09 -3.55
N GLN A 38 2.30 5.84 -3.56
CA GLN A 38 0.88 5.47 -3.53
C GLN A 38 0.36 5.27 -2.09
N GLY A 39 1.18 5.58 -1.07
CA GLY A 39 0.79 5.50 0.32
C GLY A 39 -0.06 6.70 0.74
N ARG A 40 -0.80 6.54 1.84
CA ARG A 40 -1.74 7.55 2.37
C ARG A 40 -1.08 8.89 2.59
N PHE A 41 0.13 8.94 3.16
CA PHE A 41 0.80 10.22 3.40
C PHE A 41 0.99 11.01 2.11
N ARG A 42 1.61 10.40 1.09
CA ARG A 42 1.97 11.13 -0.14
C ARG A 42 0.80 11.33 -1.08
N GLN A 43 -0.05 10.33 -1.25
CA GLN A 43 -1.15 10.37 -2.21
C GLN A 43 -2.43 10.97 -1.65
N ASN A 44 -2.65 10.91 -0.33
CA ASN A 44 -3.90 11.35 0.25
C ASN A 44 -3.73 12.48 1.25
N LEU A 45 -2.60 12.64 1.95
CA LEU A 45 -2.45 13.72 2.94
C LEU A 45 -1.76 14.94 2.34
N LEU A 46 -0.69 14.76 1.55
CA LEU A 46 0.07 15.88 0.97
C LEU A 46 -0.51 16.44 -0.33
N GLY A 47 -1.19 15.61 -1.12
CA GLY A 47 -1.87 16.03 -2.34
C GLY A 47 -3.23 15.37 -2.44
N LYS A 48 -4.29 16.16 -2.57
CA LYS A 48 -5.66 15.67 -2.81
C LYS A 48 -6.19 16.29 -4.08
N ARG A 49 -7.19 15.63 -4.68
CA ARG A 49 -8.03 16.29 -5.67
C ARG A 49 -8.85 17.36 -4.96
N VAL A 50 -9.05 18.49 -5.65
CA VAL A 50 -9.76 19.65 -5.12
C VAL A 50 -10.97 19.96 -6.00
N ASP A 51 -12.04 20.40 -5.35
CA ASP A 51 -13.25 20.86 -6.03
C ASP A 51 -13.01 22.20 -6.74
N TYR A 52 -13.92 22.56 -7.65
CA TYR A 52 -13.82 23.78 -8.48
C TYR A 52 -12.47 23.89 -9.22
N SER A 53 -12.00 22.78 -9.80
CA SER A 53 -10.72 22.70 -10.52
C SER A 53 -10.88 22.67 -12.04
N GLY A 54 -9.85 23.14 -12.76
CA GLY A 54 -9.80 23.16 -14.23
C GLY A 54 -8.38 22.94 -14.76
N ARG A 55 -8.25 22.52 -16.02
CA ARG A 55 -6.97 22.37 -16.74
C ARG A 55 -7.21 22.67 -18.23
N SER A 56 -6.36 23.50 -18.84
CA SER A 56 -6.34 23.80 -20.29
C SER A 56 -4.95 23.51 -20.87
N VAL A 57 -4.88 23.34 -22.20
CA VAL A 57 -3.65 23.03 -22.98
C VAL A 57 -2.69 24.21 -22.98
#